data_AF-A0A7V0QHH8-F1
#
_entry.id   AF-A0A7V0QHH8-F1
#
_cell.length_a   1.000
_cell.length_b   1.000
_cell.length_c   1.000
_cell.angle_alpha   90.00
_cell.angle_beta   90.00
_cell.angle_gamma   90.00
#
_symmetry.space_group_name_H-M   'P 1'
#
loop_
_entity.id
_entity.type
_entity.pdbx_description
1 polymer ?
#
loop_
_entity_poly.entity_id
_entity_poly.type
_entity_poly.pdbx_seq_one_letter_code
_entity_poly.pdbx_strand_id
1 'polypeptide(L)' 'VESELFGHEPGSFTGARQSGKKGLLEAANEGSLFLDEVADLGHNIQAILLRVLEEKEFYPFE' A
#
# COMPACT_ATOMS: atom_id res chain seq x y z
N VAL A 1 7.46 -2.56 3.27
CA VAL A 1 6.20 -3.26 2.90
C VAL A 1 5.01 -2.30 2.85
N GLU A 2 4.55 -1.68 3.94
CA GLU A 2 3.37 -0.76 3.88
C GLU A 2 3.53 0.36 2.85
N SER A 3 4.59 1.16 2.94
CA SER A 3 4.87 2.25 1.98
C SER A 3 5.17 1.76 0.54
N GLU A 4 5.32 0.45 0.34
CA GLU A 4 5.47 -0.16 -0.98
C GLU A 4 4.12 -0.59 -1.54
N LEU A 5 3.26 -1.20 -0.72
CA LEU A 5 1.90 -1.60 -1.09
C LEU A 5 1.01 -0.39 -1.37
N PHE A 6 0.99 0.58 -0.46
CA PHE A 6 0.06 1.71 -0.48
C PHE A 6 0.67 3.00 -1.03
N GLY A 7 2.00 3.07 -1.11
CA GLY A 7 2.70 4.30 -1.47
C GLY A 7 2.77 5.28 -0.29
N HIS A 8 3.35 6.44 -0.55
CA HIS A 8 3.41 7.55 0.40
C HIS A 8 3.59 8.88 -0.30
N GLU A 9 3.06 9.94 0.30
CA GLU A 9 3.22 11.32 -0.16
C GLU A 9 4.59 11.90 0.26
N PRO A 10 5.10 12.93 -0.42
CA PRO A 10 6.29 13.65 -0.01
C PRO A 10 6.20 14.17 1.44
N GLY A 11 7.21 13.87 2.25
CA GLY A 11 7.28 14.40 3.62
C GLY A 11 6.32 13.78 4.63
N SER A 12 5.65 12.68 4.27
CA SER A 12 4.80 11.86 5.15
C SER A 12 5.50 11.45 6.46
N PHE A 13 6.71 10.90 6.34
CA PHE A 13 7.52 10.49 7.49
C PHE A 13 8.98 10.91 7.35
N THR A 14 9.73 10.83 8.45
CA THR A 14 11.18 11.12 8.43
C THR A 14 11.91 10.13 7.53
N GLY A 15 12.46 10.62 6.42
CA GLY A 15 13.09 9.79 5.39
C GLY A 15 12.20 9.45 4.18
N ALA A 16 10.96 9.95 4.14
CA ALA A 16 10.13 9.90 2.95
C ALA A 16 10.83 10.59 1.77
N ARG A 17 10.69 10.02 0.57
CA ARG A 17 11.27 10.63 -0.63
C ARG A 17 10.54 11.94 -0.91
N GLN A 18 11.29 12.98 -1.30
CA GLN A 18 10.72 14.27 -1.68
C GLN A 18 9.78 14.18 -2.89
N SER A 19 9.91 13.14 -3.71
CA SER A 19 9.01 12.86 -4.82
C SER A 19 7.78 12.03 -4.44
N GLY A 20 7.68 11.57 -3.18
CA GLY A 20 6.77 10.50 -2.80
C GLY A 20 7.10 9.17 -3.50
N LYS A 21 6.20 8.21 -3.39
CA LYS A 21 6.24 6.93 -4.11
C LYS A 21 4.82 6.41 -4.32
N LYS A 22 4.47 6.08 -5.57
CA LYS A 22 3.24 5.34 -5.89
C LYS A 22 3.28 3.93 -5.30
N GLY A 23 2.15 3.49 -4.76
CA GLY A 23 1.99 2.15 -4.21
C GLY A 23 1.82 1.08 -5.29
N LEU A 24 2.09 -0.17 -4.94
CA LEU A 24 1.82 -1.33 -5.82
C LEU A 24 0.33 -1.49 -6.14
N LEU A 25 -0.56 -1.15 -5.19
CA LEU A 25 -2.01 -1.16 -5.43
C LEU A 25 -2.42 -0.12 -6.48
N GLU A 26 -1.87 1.09 -6.39
CA GLU A 26 -2.11 2.14 -7.39
C GLU A 26 -1.54 1.74 -8.75
N ALA A 27 -0.34 1.17 -8.78
CA ALA A 27 0.31 0.73 -10.02
C ALA A 27 -0.44 -0.43 -10.71
N ALA A 28 -1.13 -1.27 -9.93
CA ALA A 28 -1.94 -2.37 -10.42
C ALA A 28 -3.41 -1.98 -10.68
N ASN A 29 -3.76 -0.69 -10.61
CA ASN A 29 -5.11 -0.24 -10.90
C ASN A 29 -5.56 -0.69 -12.31
N GLU A 30 -6.77 -1.22 -12.41
CA GLU A 30 -7.33 -1.87 -13.62
C GLU A 30 -6.54 -3.10 -14.12
N GLY A 31 -5.55 -3.57 -13.35
CA GLY A 31 -4.72 -4.73 -13.64
C GLY A 31 -4.92 -5.84 -12.62
N SER A 32 -3.82 -6.50 -12.24
CA SER A 32 -3.83 -7.55 -11.22
C SER A 32 -2.56 -7.46 -10.39
N LEU A 33 -2.72 -7.53 -9.07
CA LEU A 33 -1.62 -7.60 -8.10
C LEU A 33 -1.50 -9.03 -7.58
N PHE A 34 -0.35 -9.65 -7.78
CA PHE A 34 -0.02 -10.94 -7.19
C PHE A 34 0.78 -10.72 -5.91
N LEU A 35 0.33 -11.34 -4.82
CA LEU A 35 1.01 -11.31 -3.52
C LEU A 35 1.38 -12.73 -3.15
N ASP A 36 2.68 -13.00 -3.07
CA ASP A 36 3.21 -14.23 -2.48
C ASP A 36 3.38 -14.05 -0.97
N GLU A 37 3.44 -15.15 -0.22
CA GLU A 37 3.69 -15.15 1.23
C GLU A 37 2.76 -14.19 2.02
N VAL A 38 1.51 -14.03 1.59
CA VAL A 38 0.55 -13.09 2.21
C VAL A 38 0.34 -13.33 3.72
N ALA A 39 0.57 -14.57 4.17
CA ALA A 39 0.49 -14.95 5.58
C ALA A 39 1.60 -14.30 6.43
N ASP A 40 2.72 -13.89 5.84
CA ASP A 40 3.85 -13.26 6.52
C ASP A 40 3.70 -11.74 6.65
N LEU A 41 2.65 -11.16 6.05
CA LEU A 41 2.29 -9.76 6.28
C LEU A 41 1.91 -9.55 7.75
N GLY A 42 2.35 -8.44 8.34
CA GLY A 42 1.91 -8.05 9.68
C GLY A 42 0.39 -7.86 9.74
N HIS A 43 -0.22 -8.17 10.88
CA HIS A 43 -1.69 -8.14 11.04
C HIS A 43 -2.32 -6.78 10.69
N ASN A 44 -1.62 -5.66 10.91
CA ASN A 44 -2.09 -4.35 10.51
C ASN A 44 -2.26 -4.25 8.97
N ILE A 45 -1.27 -4.73 8.23
CA ILE A 45 -1.28 -4.74 6.76
C ILE A 45 -2.39 -5.65 6.25
N GLN A 46 -2.55 -6.83 6.86
CA GLN A 46 -3.63 -7.77 6.51
C GLN A 46 -5.01 -7.14 6.70
N ALA A 47 -5.24 -6.41 7.80
CA ALA A 47 -6.50 -5.72 8.06
C ALA A 47 -6.75 -4.60 7.04
N ILE A 48 -5.73 -3.82 6.69
CA ILE A 48 -5.86 -2.79 5.65
C ILE A 48 -6.15 -3.44 4.30
N LEU A 49 -5.40 -4.49 3.91
CA LEU A 49 -5.61 -5.20 2.65
C LEU A 49 -7.05 -5.75 2.56
N LEU A 50 -7.58 -6.32 3.64
CA LEU A 50 -8.96 -6.77 3.70
C LEU A 50 -9.94 -5.62 3.41
N ARG A 51 -9.74 -4.46 4.04
CA ARG A 51 -10.56 -3.28 3.81
C ARG A 51 -10.48 -2.78 2.36
N VAL A 52 -9.29 -2.81 1.75
CA VAL A 52 -9.13 -2.44 0.33
C VAL A 52 -9.90 -3.39 -0.58
N LEU A 53 -9.86 -4.70 -0.30
CA LEU A 53 -10.59 -5.68 -1.09
C LEU A 53 -12.11 -5.54 -0.94
N GLU A 54 -12.59 -5.19 0.25
CA GLU A 54 -14.01 -4.99 0.55
C GLU A 54 -14.55 -3.69 -0.06
N GLU A 55 -13.88 -2.56 0.21
CA GLU A 55 -14.35 -1.23 -0.18
C GLU A 55 -13.91 -0.83 -1.59
N LYS A 56 -12.90 -1.52 -2.16
CA LYS A 56 -12.22 -1.14 -3.41
C LYS A 56 -11.59 0.25 -3.38
N GLU A 57 -11.28 0.74 -2.19
CA GLU A 57 -10.69 2.05 -1.94
C GLU A 57 -9.54 1.93 -0.93
N PHE A 58 -8.55 2.80 -1.04
CA PHE A 58 -7.45 2.91 -0.09
C PHE A 58 -6.92 4.34 -0.05
N TYR A 59 -6.26 4.69 1.05
CA TYR A 59 -5.56 5.97 1.20
C TYR A 59 -4.05 5.71 1.22
N PRO A 60 -3.24 6.53 0.53
CA PRO A 60 -1.78 6.53 0.71
C PRO A 60 -1.42 6.75 2.17
N PHE A 61 -0.26 6.23 2.59
CA PHE A 61 0.20 6.42 3.97
C PHE A 61 0.69 7.87 4.17
N GLU A 62 0.17 8.52 5.23
CA GLU A 62 0.61 9.83 5.70
C GLU A 62 1.87 9.78 6.56
#